data_AF-A0A6P4J1B9-F1
#
_entry.id   AF-A0A6P4J1B9-F1
#
_cell.length_a   1.000
_cell.length_b   1.000
_cell.length_c   1.000
_cell.angle_alpha   90.00
_cell.angle_beta   90.00
_cell.angle_gamma   90.00
#
_symmetry.space_group_name_H-M   'P 1'
#
loop_
_entity.id
_entity.type
_entity.pdbx_description
1 polymer ?
#
loop_
_entity_poly.entity_id
_entity_poly.type
_entity_poly.pdbx_seq_one_letter_code
_entity_poly.pdbx_strand_id
1 'polypeptide(L)'
;MPQAKDMRTEQSLTKTVEYLLKDIILDTRKPYNVVYDFIFDRLRAVRREIVIQMFDARQTIRLLEPIVMFLAYSRYRLSVESIEKFDPKICNQHLQECLTGVLCCYEELDRQSSTTTEEPTLRQLERRCYIEGLYQMFNLGSPESFVRALTLPDYVRQDATFRLCFGICLSYQQGNLYRVLMGLPQLPHILCAVASIKLQGIRRSLLQIFTHAYNNKQLTVPAPYLLRLLLIDSPAGLQEQCRHYNLALTPDRKSVLFNKTDFRQSAETLSCRHEPFVESKLARIYLPEVLLLKKI
;
A
#
# COMPACT_ATOMS: atom_id res chain seq x y z
N MET A 1 24.25 2.66 -27.83
CA MET A 1 23.92 3.34 -26.57
C MET A 1 23.42 4.74 -26.90
N PRO A 2 22.41 5.28 -26.20
CA PRO A 2 21.95 6.66 -26.42
C PRO A 2 23.11 7.64 -26.20
N GLN A 3 23.18 8.72 -27.00
CA GLN A 3 24.24 9.72 -26.84
C GLN A 3 23.88 10.68 -25.69
N ALA A 4 24.88 11.31 -25.07
CA ALA A 4 24.66 12.23 -23.96
C ALA A 4 23.70 13.39 -24.32
N LYS A 5 23.74 13.86 -25.58
CA LYS A 5 22.81 14.90 -26.08
C LYS A 5 21.36 14.44 -26.20
N ASP A 6 21.10 13.14 -26.21
CA ASP A 6 19.76 12.57 -26.29
C ASP A 6 19.14 12.39 -24.89
N MET A 7 19.91 12.65 -23.83
CA MET A 7 19.49 12.49 -22.43
C MET A 7 18.93 13.78 -21.86
N ARG A 8 17.85 13.65 -21.09
CA ARG A 8 17.22 14.80 -20.41
C ARG A 8 18.01 15.15 -19.16
N THR A 9 18.18 16.45 -18.92
CA THR A 9 18.74 16.94 -17.66
C THR A 9 17.87 16.56 -16.47
N GLU A 10 18.43 16.50 -15.27
CA GLU A 10 17.68 16.24 -14.03
C GLU A 10 16.47 17.19 -13.88
N GLN A 11 16.64 18.46 -14.22
CA GLN A 11 15.55 19.45 -14.19
C GLN A 11 14.44 19.10 -15.19
N SER A 12 14.80 18.62 -16.37
CA SER A 12 13.84 18.20 -17.40
C SER A 12 13.10 16.91 -16.99
N LEU A 13 13.81 15.97 -16.37
CA LEU A 13 13.20 14.76 -15.79
C LEU A 13 12.24 15.11 -14.66
N THR A 14 12.63 16.01 -13.76
CA THR A 14 11.79 16.49 -12.66
C THR A 14 10.50 17.12 -13.18
N LYS A 15 10.61 18.05 -14.14
CA LYS A 15 9.44 18.65 -14.81
C LYS A 15 8.56 17.61 -15.52
N THR A 16 9.18 16.57 -16.10
CA THR A 16 8.43 15.47 -16.71
C THR A 16 7.60 14.73 -15.65
N VAL A 17 8.21 14.34 -14.53
CA VAL A 17 7.50 13.64 -13.45
C VAL A 17 6.39 14.52 -12.88
N GLU A 18 6.65 15.81 -12.67
CA GLU A 18 5.64 16.76 -12.21
C GLU A 18 4.46 16.86 -13.18
N TYR A 19 4.72 17.01 -14.48
CA TYR A 19 3.67 17.08 -15.50
C TYR A 19 2.81 15.80 -15.54
N LEU A 20 3.44 14.63 -15.51
CA LEU A 20 2.74 13.34 -15.50
C LEU A 20 1.83 13.20 -14.26
N LEU A 21 2.33 13.60 -13.09
CA LEU A 21 1.64 13.40 -11.81
C LEU A 21 0.78 14.59 -11.37
N LYS A 22 0.77 15.68 -12.13
CA LYS A 22 -0.07 16.85 -11.87
C LYS A 22 -1.15 17.03 -12.92
N ASP A 23 -0.80 16.88 -14.20
CA ASP A 23 -1.70 17.18 -15.30
C ASP A 23 -2.29 15.90 -15.88
N ILE A 24 -1.44 14.92 -16.23
CA ILE A 24 -1.90 13.70 -16.91
C ILE A 24 -2.69 12.78 -15.97
N ILE A 25 -2.30 12.66 -14.70
CA ILE A 25 -3.01 11.82 -13.71
C ILE A 25 -4.47 12.24 -13.50
N LEU A 26 -4.79 13.51 -13.75
CA LEU A 26 -6.13 14.08 -13.60
C LEU A 26 -6.95 14.02 -14.89
N ASP A 27 -6.38 13.50 -15.99
CA ASP A 27 -7.08 13.42 -17.25
C ASP A 27 -8.22 12.39 -17.19
N THR A 28 -9.45 12.88 -17.20
CA THR A 28 -10.68 12.07 -17.15
C THR A 28 -11.23 11.71 -18.53
N ARG A 29 -10.58 12.14 -19.62
CA ARG A 29 -11.02 11.83 -20.99
C ARG A 29 -10.84 10.35 -21.36
N LYS A 30 -10.02 9.63 -20.61
CA LYS A 30 -9.75 8.19 -20.77
C LYS A 30 -9.94 7.48 -19.43
N PRO A 31 -10.29 6.18 -19.43
CA PRO A 31 -10.36 5.42 -18.20
C PRO A 31 -8.98 5.34 -17.54
N TYR A 32 -8.95 5.28 -16.20
CA TYR A 32 -7.73 5.42 -15.42
C TYR A 32 -6.66 4.36 -15.75
N ASN A 33 -7.05 3.14 -16.17
CA ASN A 33 -6.10 2.11 -16.58
C ASN A 33 -5.27 2.54 -17.82
N VAL A 34 -5.87 3.24 -18.77
CA VAL A 34 -5.17 3.77 -19.96
C VAL A 34 -4.23 4.92 -19.57
N VAL A 35 -4.67 5.79 -18.64
CA VAL A 35 -3.84 6.86 -18.08
C VAL A 35 -2.65 6.28 -17.32
N TYR A 36 -2.89 5.22 -16.53
CA TYR A 36 -1.86 4.48 -15.81
C TYR A 36 -0.82 3.92 -16.76
N ASP A 37 -1.20 3.20 -17.82
CA ASP A 37 -0.25 2.60 -18.77
C ASP A 37 0.65 3.66 -19.41
N PHE A 38 0.07 4.80 -19.79
CA PHE A 38 0.83 5.92 -20.34
C PHE A 38 1.83 6.49 -19.33
N ILE A 39 1.38 6.83 -18.11
CA ILE A 39 2.26 7.39 -17.08
C ILE A 39 3.34 6.37 -16.69
N PHE A 40 2.95 5.12 -16.49
CA PHE A 40 3.85 4.02 -16.11
C PHE A 40 4.98 3.83 -17.13
N ASP A 41 4.69 3.80 -18.43
CA ASP A 41 5.72 3.69 -19.47
C ASP A 41 6.68 4.88 -19.45
N ARG A 42 6.16 6.12 -19.35
CA ARG A 42 6.99 7.33 -19.30
C ARG A 42 7.86 7.39 -18.03
N LEU A 43 7.33 6.96 -16.89
CA LEU A 43 8.11 6.87 -15.65
C LEU A 43 9.15 5.75 -15.70
N ARG A 44 8.91 4.64 -16.43
CA ARG A 44 9.97 3.65 -16.71
C ARG A 44 11.09 4.24 -17.55
N ALA A 45 10.79 5.09 -18.52
CA ALA A 45 11.83 5.80 -19.27
C ALA A 45 12.65 6.76 -18.37
N VAL A 46 11.99 7.51 -17.48
CA VAL A 46 12.67 8.35 -16.47
C VAL A 46 13.61 7.50 -15.60
N ARG A 47 13.14 6.36 -15.09
CA ARG A 47 13.97 5.45 -14.27
C ARG A 47 15.18 4.91 -15.02
N ARG A 48 15.05 4.61 -16.32
CA ARG A 48 16.19 4.20 -17.14
C ARG A 48 17.24 5.30 -17.23
N GLU A 49 16.81 6.55 -17.39
CA GLU A 49 17.74 7.69 -17.45
C GLU A 49 18.46 7.95 -16.12
N ILE A 50 17.80 7.73 -14.96
CA ILE A 50 18.47 7.78 -13.64
C ILE A 50 19.70 6.86 -13.61
N VAL A 51 19.53 5.61 -14.09
CA VAL A 51 20.61 4.62 -14.13
C VAL A 51 21.67 4.98 -15.17
N ILE A 52 21.26 5.32 -16.39
CA ILE A 52 22.20 5.65 -17.49
C ILE A 52 23.07 6.86 -17.15
N GLN A 53 22.48 7.87 -16.51
CA GLN A 53 23.18 9.09 -16.12
C GLN A 53 23.89 8.99 -14.76
N MET A 54 23.80 7.84 -14.06
CA MET A 54 24.46 7.59 -12.78
C MET A 54 24.14 8.67 -11.72
N PHE A 55 22.87 9.02 -11.59
CA PHE A 55 22.41 10.03 -10.63
C PHE A 55 22.75 9.64 -9.20
N ASP A 56 23.12 10.64 -8.38
CA ASP A 56 23.42 10.43 -6.97
C ASP A 56 22.16 10.10 -6.14
N ALA A 57 22.35 9.79 -4.85
CA ALA A 57 21.25 9.46 -3.95
C ALA A 57 20.17 10.56 -3.86
N ARG A 58 20.55 11.84 -3.84
CA ARG A 58 19.61 12.97 -3.70
C ARG A 58 18.79 13.16 -4.98
N GLN A 59 19.46 13.11 -6.12
CA GLN A 59 18.84 13.19 -7.44
C GLN A 59 17.89 12.00 -7.67
N THR A 60 18.32 10.79 -7.29
CA THR A 60 17.54 9.57 -7.41
C THR A 60 16.28 9.62 -6.53
N ILE A 61 16.41 10.01 -5.25
CA ILE A 61 15.27 10.17 -4.33
C ILE A 61 14.25 11.16 -4.89
N ARG A 62 14.71 12.31 -5.39
CA ARG A 62 13.85 13.38 -5.95
C ARG A 62 12.93 12.88 -7.07
N LEU A 63 13.40 11.93 -7.88
CA LEU A 63 12.63 11.38 -8.98
C LEU A 63 11.86 10.10 -8.60
N LEU A 64 12.42 9.23 -7.75
CA LEU A 64 11.80 7.95 -7.41
C LEU A 64 10.69 8.06 -6.37
N GLU A 65 10.79 8.98 -5.41
CA GLU A 65 9.75 9.17 -4.38
C GLU A 65 8.34 9.40 -4.98
N PRO A 66 8.15 10.32 -5.96
CA PRO A 66 6.84 10.46 -6.60
C PRO A 66 6.41 9.24 -7.44
N ILE A 67 7.37 8.52 -8.03
CA ILE A 67 7.09 7.30 -8.80
C ILE A 67 6.56 6.20 -7.88
N VAL A 68 7.16 6.05 -6.70
CA VAL A 68 6.68 5.14 -5.64
C VAL A 68 5.24 5.47 -5.28
N MET A 69 4.93 6.75 -5.05
CA MET A 69 3.59 7.18 -4.68
C MET A 69 2.56 6.92 -5.78
N PHE A 70 2.91 7.18 -7.04
CA PHE A 70 2.09 6.85 -8.20
C PHE A 70 1.79 5.34 -8.30
N LEU A 71 2.81 4.50 -8.16
CA LEU A 71 2.66 3.05 -8.24
C LEU A 71 1.81 2.53 -7.08
N ALA A 72 2.04 3.02 -5.86
CA ALA A 72 1.27 2.67 -4.66
C ALA A 72 -0.21 3.02 -4.80
N TYR A 73 -0.52 4.25 -5.24
CA TYR A 73 -1.88 4.69 -5.51
C TYR A 73 -2.53 3.83 -6.60
N SER A 74 -1.85 3.66 -7.74
CA SER A 74 -2.37 2.90 -8.88
C SER A 74 -2.64 1.44 -8.52
N ARG A 75 -1.78 0.82 -7.71
CA ARG A 75 -1.97 -0.54 -7.24
C ARG A 75 -3.27 -0.74 -6.49
N TYR A 76 -3.70 0.25 -5.70
CA TYR A 76 -5.01 0.22 -5.06
C TYR A 76 -6.14 0.56 -6.03
N ARG A 77 -6.01 1.65 -6.80
CA ARG A 77 -7.08 2.12 -7.69
C ARG A 77 -7.47 1.10 -8.74
N LEU A 78 -6.51 0.37 -9.30
CA LEU A 78 -6.73 -0.65 -10.31
C LEU A 78 -6.91 -2.06 -9.69
N SER A 79 -7.03 -2.18 -8.36
CA SER A 79 -7.10 -3.48 -7.68
C SER A 79 -8.33 -4.33 -8.01
N VAL A 80 -9.36 -3.71 -8.62
CA VAL A 80 -10.61 -4.34 -9.03
C VAL A 80 -10.70 -4.59 -10.54
N GLU A 81 -9.70 -4.13 -11.32
CA GLU A 81 -9.66 -4.33 -12.76
C GLU A 81 -9.28 -5.77 -13.12
N SER A 82 -9.65 -6.21 -14.32
CA SER A 82 -9.22 -7.49 -14.86
C SER A 82 -7.71 -7.49 -15.15
N ILE A 83 -7.11 -8.68 -15.16
CA ILE A 83 -5.68 -8.85 -15.46
C ILE A 83 -5.27 -8.30 -16.84
N GLU A 84 -6.21 -8.29 -17.80
CA GLU A 84 -6.01 -7.71 -19.14
C GLU A 84 -5.81 -6.19 -19.11
N LYS A 85 -6.42 -5.50 -18.14
CA LYS A 85 -6.35 -4.04 -18.00
C LYS A 85 -5.29 -3.60 -16.99
N PHE A 86 -4.95 -4.46 -16.04
CA PHE A 86 -3.96 -4.18 -15.01
C PHE A 86 -3.37 -5.47 -14.45
N ASP A 87 -2.06 -5.65 -14.61
CA ASP A 87 -1.33 -6.74 -13.95
C ASP A 87 -0.77 -6.28 -12.59
N PRO A 88 -1.36 -6.72 -11.46
CA PRO A 88 -0.87 -6.35 -10.14
C PRO A 88 0.53 -6.87 -9.85
N LYS A 89 1.00 -7.94 -10.49
CA LYS A 89 2.35 -8.48 -10.30
C LYS A 89 3.39 -7.53 -10.90
N ILE A 90 3.15 -7.05 -12.12
CA ILE A 90 4.02 -6.07 -12.78
C ILE A 90 4.09 -4.78 -11.95
N CYS A 91 2.94 -4.26 -11.51
CA CYS A 91 2.91 -3.06 -10.68
C CYS A 91 3.64 -3.28 -9.34
N ASN A 92 3.41 -4.42 -8.67
CA ASN A 92 4.08 -4.75 -7.41
C ASN A 92 5.60 -4.86 -7.57
N GLN A 93 6.07 -5.50 -8.64
CA GLN A 93 7.49 -5.64 -8.92
C GLN A 93 8.16 -4.27 -9.06
N HIS A 94 7.57 -3.38 -9.86
CA HIS A 94 8.13 -2.04 -10.03
C HIS A 94 7.99 -1.16 -8.78
N LEU A 95 6.91 -1.29 -8.03
CA LEU A 95 6.76 -0.60 -6.75
C LEU A 95 7.85 -1.05 -5.77
N GLN A 96 8.11 -2.35 -5.67
CA GLN A 96 9.18 -2.91 -4.84
C GLN A 96 10.55 -2.41 -5.29
N GLU A 97 10.87 -2.46 -6.58
CA GLU A 97 12.14 -1.96 -7.13
C GLU A 97 12.36 -0.48 -6.81
N CYS A 98 11.34 0.36 -7.02
CA CYS A 98 11.43 1.79 -6.73
C CYS A 98 11.54 2.07 -5.22
N LEU A 99 10.79 1.36 -4.39
CA LEU A 99 10.90 1.46 -2.93
C LEU A 99 12.30 1.09 -2.49
N THR A 100 12.79 -0.10 -2.85
CA THR A 100 14.16 -0.53 -2.50
C THR A 100 15.21 0.49 -2.95
N GLY A 101 15.08 1.04 -4.17
CA GLY A 101 15.97 2.09 -4.66
C GLY A 101 15.99 3.33 -3.76
N VAL A 102 14.82 3.85 -3.39
CA VAL A 102 14.72 5.01 -2.47
C VAL A 102 15.31 4.69 -1.09
N LEU A 103 15.02 3.50 -0.55
CA LEU A 103 15.49 3.06 0.75
C LEU A 103 17.03 2.93 0.80
N CYS A 104 17.65 2.38 -0.26
CA CYS A 104 19.10 2.33 -0.39
C CYS A 104 19.72 3.72 -0.46
N CYS A 105 19.08 4.66 -1.18
CA CYS A 105 19.55 6.05 -1.23
C CYS A 105 19.48 6.72 0.15
N TYR A 106 18.44 6.45 0.96
CA TYR A 106 18.39 6.97 2.34
C TYR A 106 19.55 6.44 3.20
N GLU A 107 19.87 5.14 3.10
CA GLU A 107 21.00 4.53 3.82
C GLU A 107 22.36 5.07 3.34
N GLU A 108 22.47 5.41 2.06
CA GLU A 108 23.65 6.07 1.51
C GLU A 108 23.82 7.48 2.11
N LEU A 109 22.75 8.26 2.17
CA LEU A 109 22.77 9.59 2.77
C LEU A 109 23.09 9.54 4.27
N ASP A 110 22.57 8.55 5.00
CA ASP A 110 22.92 8.34 6.43
C ASP A 110 24.41 8.03 6.63
N ARG A 111 25.06 7.35 5.68
CA ARG A 111 26.51 7.11 5.72
C ARG A 111 27.31 8.38 5.41
N GLN A 112 26.81 9.20 4.48
CA GLN A 112 27.43 10.46 4.05
C GLN A 112 27.19 11.64 5.02
N SER A 113 26.23 11.55 5.94
CA SER A 113 25.96 12.63 6.91
C SER A 113 27.12 12.87 7.86
N SER A 114 28.04 11.92 8.00
CA SER A 114 29.28 12.07 8.77
C SER A 114 30.34 12.93 8.06
N THR A 115 30.23 13.13 6.75
CA THR A 115 31.24 13.80 5.92
C THR A 115 30.74 15.08 5.24
N THR A 116 29.44 15.33 5.26
CA THR A 116 28.80 16.48 4.57
C THR A 116 28.11 17.41 5.56
N THR A 117 28.23 18.72 5.35
CA THR A 117 27.64 19.76 6.20
C THR A 117 26.17 20.07 5.85
N GLU A 118 25.62 19.43 4.82
CA GLU A 118 24.27 19.73 4.33
C GLU A 118 23.23 18.91 5.09
N GLU A 119 22.58 19.54 6.07
CA GLU A 119 21.50 18.93 6.84
C GLU A 119 20.23 18.74 5.99
N PRO A 120 19.51 17.63 6.16
CA PRO A 120 18.23 17.42 5.50
C PRO A 120 17.19 18.41 5.99
N THR A 121 16.43 18.99 5.06
CA THR A 121 15.27 19.83 5.37
C THR A 121 14.19 19.03 6.09
N LEU A 122 13.36 19.70 6.91
CA LEU A 122 12.22 19.06 7.59
C LEU A 122 11.33 18.26 6.62
N ARG A 123 11.07 18.82 5.44
CA ARG A 123 10.26 18.17 4.40
C ARG A 123 10.93 16.92 3.80
N GLN A 124 12.27 16.86 3.74
CA GLN A 124 12.96 15.62 3.36
C GLN A 124 12.79 14.53 4.42
N LEU A 125 12.85 14.90 5.71
CA LEU A 125 12.64 13.97 6.82
C LEU A 125 11.20 13.44 6.84
N GLU A 126 10.20 14.31 6.69
CA GLU A 126 8.78 13.93 6.62
C GLU A 126 8.50 12.96 5.46
N ARG A 127 9.07 13.22 4.28
CA ARG A 127 8.95 12.34 3.11
C ARG A 127 9.54 10.96 3.38
N ARG A 128 10.71 10.90 4.01
CA ARG A 128 11.32 9.64 4.43
C ARG A 128 10.42 8.88 5.40
N CYS A 129 9.92 9.52 6.46
CA CYS A 129 9.01 8.86 7.40
C CYS A 129 7.79 8.25 6.70
N TYR A 130 7.22 8.98 5.74
CA TYR A 130 6.09 8.49 4.96
C TYR A 130 6.44 7.31 4.05
N ILE A 131 7.56 7.39 3.31
CA ILE A 131 8.01 6.32 2.41
C ILE A 131 8.38 5.05 3.19
N GLU A 132 9.01 5.20 4.36
CA GLU A 132 9.31 4.08 5.26
C GLU A 132 8.00 3.43 5.75
N GLY A 133 6.99 4.24 6.12
CA GLY A 133 5.66 3.75 6.47
C GLY A 133 4.96 3.03 5.30
N LEU A 134 5.12 3.54 4.08
CA LEU A 134 4.58 2.93 2.88
C LEU A 134 5.23 1.58 2.59
N TYR A 135 6.55 1.48 2.76
CA TYR A 135 7.27 0.22 2.67
C TYR A 135 6.75 -0.81 3.67
N GLN A 136 6.51 -0.40 4.92
CA GLN A 136 5.91 -1.26 5.95
C GLN A 136 4.53 -1.80 5.55
N MET A 137 3.66 -0.93 5.02
CA MET A 137 2.30 -1.33 4.64
C MET A 137 2.27 -2.19 3.36
N PHE A 138 3.10 -1.85 2.38
CA PHE A 138 3.21 -2.63 1.15
C PHE A 138 3.70 -4.06 1.41
N ASN A 139 4.69 -4.19 2.30
CA ASN A 139 5.31 -5.45 2.69
C ASN A 139 4.77 -6.02 4.02
N LEU A 140 3.54 -5.67 4.41
CA LEU A 140 2.95 -6.15 5.66
C LEU A 140 3.04 -7.69 5.77
N GLY A 141 3.71 -8.15 6.83
CA GLY A 141 3.96 -9.57 7.10
C GLY A 141 5.31 -10.10 6.63
N SER A 142 6.10 -9.32 5.88
CA SER A 142 7.47 -9.67 5.50
C SER A 142 8.44 -9.55 6.69
N PRO A 143 9.32 -10.55 6.92
CA PRO A 143 10.40 -10.44 7.89
C PRO A 143 11.36 -9.27 7.57
N GLU A 144 11.67 -9.05 6.29
CA GLU A 144 12.60 -8.02 5.83
C GLU A 144 12.07 -6.62 6.17
N SER A 145 10.78 -6.36 5.96
CA SER A 145 10.19 -5.07 6.31
C SER A 145 10.21 -4.83 7.81
N PHE A 146 9.93 -5.87 8.60
CA PHE A 146 9.94 -5.79 10.06
C PHE A 146 11.33 -5.53 10.62
N VAL A 147 12.35 -6.23 10.14
CA VAL A 147 13.75 -6.02 10.55
C VAL A 147 14.18 -4.59 10.23
N ARG A 148 13.89 -4.08 9.03
CA ARG A 148 14.19 -2.69 8.67
C ARG A 148 13.59 -1.71 9.66
N ALA A 149 12.33 -1.89 10.05
CA ALA A 149 11.67 -0.95 10.97
C ALA A 149 12.40 -0.80 12.32
N LEU A 150 13.11 -1.85 12.76
CA LEU A 150 13.88 -1.85 14.01
C LEU A 150 15.23 -1.11 13.87
N THR A 151 15.77 -1.00 12.66
CA THR A 151 17.08 -0.39 12.40
C THR A 151 16.98 1.07 11.94
N LEU A 152 15.77 1.63 11.83
CA LEU A 152 15.58 3.00 11.37
C LEU A 152 16.02 4.04 12.41
N PRO A 153 16.47 5.23 11.95
CA PRO A 153 16.80 6.33 12.84
C PRO A 153 15.65 6.73 13.77
N ASP A 154 16.01 7.27 14.94
CA ASP A 154 15.06 7.63 16.00
C ASP A 154 13.97 8.59 15.52
N TYR A 155 14.30 9.59 14.71
CA TYR A 155 13.32 10.54 14.20
C TYR A 155 12.24 9.85 13.34
N VAL A 156 12.60 8.81 12.57
CA VAL A 156 11.63 8.02 11.80
C VAL A 156 10.77 7.20 12.75
N ARG A 157 11.39 6.54 13.74
CA ARG A 157 10.68 5.72 14.72
C ARG A 157 9.77 6.53 15.65
N GLN A 158 10.03 7.83 15.81
CA GLN A 158 9.23 8.75 16.61
C GLN A 158 8.09 9.41 15.82
N ASP A 159 8.16 9.45 14.49
CA ASP A 159 7.11 10.00 13.64
C ASP A 159 5.76 9.31 13.88
N ALA A 160 4.70 10.10 14.01
CA ALA A 160 3.38 9.59 14.38
C ALA A 160 2.80 8.64 13.32
N THR A 161 3.00 8.97 12.04
CA THR A 161 2.50 8.16 10.92
C THR A 161 3.26 6.85 10.82
N PHE A 162 4.59 6.90 10.92
CA PHE A 162 5.44 5.71 10.94
C PHE A 162 5.13 4.81 12.14
N ARG A 163 4.96 5.38 13.35
CA ARG A 163 4.59 4.62 14.56
C ARG A 163 3.28 3.86 14.39
N LEU A 164 2.29 4.46 13.75
CA LEU A 164 1.03 3.78 13.43
C LEU A 164 1.28 2.60 12.48
N CYS A 165 2.06 2.80 11.41
CA CYS A 165 2.43 1.74 10.47
C CYS A 165 3.17 0.60 11.18
N PHE A 166 4.17 0.92 12.00
CA PHE A 166 4.94 -0.05 12.77
C PHE A 166 4.07 -0.80 13.79
N GLY A 167 3.15 -0.11 14.47
CA GLY A 167 2.20 -0.76 15.40
C GLY A 167 1.29 -1.77 14.71
N ILE A 168 0.87 -1.50 13.47
CA ILE A 168 0.13 -2.45 12.63
C ILE A 168 1.02 -3.64 12.25
N CYS A 169 2.26 -3.40 11.81
CA CYS A 169 3.23 -4.46 11.50
C CYS A 169 3.50 -5.36 12.71
N LEU A 170 3.75 -4.78 13.89
CA LEU A 170 3.97 -5.51 15.12
C LEU A 170 2.75 -6.35 15.50
N SER A 171 1.55 -5.78 15.40
CA SER A 171 0.30 -6.51 15.66
C SER A 171 0.12 -7.68 14.70
N TYR A 172 0.50 -7.52 13.44
CA TYR A 172 0.46 -8.58 12.44
C TYR A 172 1.45 -9.72 12.80
N GLN A 173 2.69 -9.38 13.15
CA GLN A 173 3.71 -10.36 13.58
C GLN A 173 3.27 -11.13 14.84
N GLN A 174 2.55 -10.48 15.76
CA GLN A 174 1.99 -11.11 16.96
C GLN A 174 0.74 -11.96 16.69
N GLY A 175 0.24 -12.02 15.45
CA GLY A 175 -1.03 -12.69 15.12
C GLY A 175 -2.28 -11.94 15.61
N ASN A 176 -2.13 -10.70 16.10
CA ASN A 176 -3.23 -9.89 16.58
C ASN A 176 -3.95 -9.18 15.42
N LEU A 177 -4.69 -9.96 14.64
CA LEU A 177 -5.43 -9.47 13.48
C LEU A 177 -6.52 -8.44 13.83
N TYR A 178 -7.05 -8.46 15.06
CA TYR A 178 -7.97 -7.43 15.53
C TYR A 178 -7.31 -6.05 15.52
N ARG A 179 -6.12 -5.92 16.12
CA ARG A 179 -5.38 -4.65 16.13
C ARG A 179 -4.95 -4.20 14.74
N VAL A 180 -4.59 -5.15 13.87
CA VAL A 180 -4.32 -4.86 12.45
C VAL A 180 -5.56 -4.23 11.80
N LEU A 181 -6.72 -4.89 11.88
CA LEU A 181 -7.97 -4.40 11.29
C LEU A 181 -8.39 -3.05 11.87
N MET A 182 -8.29 -2.86 13.18
CA MET A 182 -8.64 -1.57 13.79
C MET A 182 -7.62 -0.45 13.48
N GLY A 183 -6.38 -0.80 13.14
CA GLY A 183 -5.34 0.15 12.75
C GLY A 183 -5.46 0.62 11.29
N LEU A 184 -5.90 -0.25 10.37
CA LEU A 184 -5.97 0.08 8.94
C LEU A 184 -6.78 1.37 8.64
N PRO A 185 -8.00 1.59 9.19
CA PRO A 185 -8.75 2.83 8.96
C PRO A 185 -8.12 4.07 9.59
N GLN A 186 -7.13 3.94 10.47
CA GLN A 186 -6.44 5.08 11.07
C GLN A 186 -5.34 5.62 10.17
N LEU A 187 -4.84 4.81 9.23
CA LEU A 187 -3.79 5.21 8.29
C LEU A 187 -4.26 6.37 7.39
N PRO A 188 -3.35 7.25 6.96
CA PRO A 188 -3.67 8.32 6.04
C PRO A 188 -3.74 7.82 4.58
N HIS A 189 -4.72 8.32 3.83
CA HIS A 189 -4.91 8.18 2.37
C HIS A 189 -4.22 6.98 1.68
N ILE A 190 -3.01 7.18 1.13
CA ILE A 190 -2.31 6.19 0.29
C ILE A 190 -1.74 5.04 1.13
N LEU A 191 -1.29 5.28 2.36
CA LEU A 191 -0.92 4.20 3.29
C LEU A 191 -2.12 3.30 3.57
N CYS A 192 -3.29 3.91 3.80
CA CYS A 192 -4.54 3.19 4.01
C CYS A 192 -4.93 2.36 2.76
N ALA A 193 -4.80 2.97 1.57
CA ALA A 193 -5.06 2.35 0.29
C ALA A 193 -4.16 1.12 0.06
N VAL A 194 -2.85 1.25 0.24
CA VAL A 194 -1.91 0.14 0.07
C VAL A 194 -2.17 -0.97 1.08
N ALA A 195 -2.38 -0.61 2.35
CA ALA A 195 -2.61 -1.60 3.39
C ALA A 195 -3.92 -2.39 3.17
N SER A 196 -4.95 -1.75 2.59
CA SER A 196 -6.22 -2.40 2.26
C SER A 196 -6.11 -3.51 1.21
N ILE A 197 -5.03 -3.55 0.42
CA ILE A 197 -4.79 -4.63 -0.55
C ILE A 197 -4.65 -6.00 0.15
N LYS A 198 -4.16 -6.02 1.39
CA LYS A 198 -4.01 -7.24 2.20
C LYS A 198 -5.30 -7.63 2.95
N LEU A 199 -6.33 -6.76 2.92
CA LEU A 199 -7.50 -6.88 3.78
C LEU A 199 -8.28 -8.17 3.56
N GLN A 200 -8.46 -8.61 2.30
CA GLN A 200 -9.16 -9.86 2.01
C GLN A 200 -8.42 -11.09 2.56
N GLY A 201 -7.08 -11.08 2.51
CA GLY A 201 -6.26 -12.12 3.13
C GLY A 201 -6.41 -12.14 4.65
N ILE A 202 -6.40 -10.97 5.27
CA ILE A 202 -6.58 -10.84 6.73
C ILE A 202 -7.99 -11.29 7.15
N ARG A 203 -9.04 -10.89 6.41
CA ARG A 203 -10.43 -11.32 6.64
C ARG A 203 -10.56 -12.84 6.58
N ARG A 204 -9.99 -13.47 5.55
CA ARG A 204 -9.95 -14.92 5.40
C ARG A 204 -9.27 -15.59 6.59
N SER A 205 -8.07 -15.14 6.97
CA SER A 205 -7.32 -15.70 8.10
C SER A 205 -8.10 -15.58 9.40
N LEU A 206 -8.79 -14.46 9.63
CA LEU A 206 -9.59 -14.26 10.82
C LEU A 206 -10.83 -15.17 10.85
N LEU A 207 -11.54 -15.29 9.72
CA LEU A 207 -12.65 -16.24 9.60
C LEU A 207 -12.19 -17.68 9.84
N GLN A 208 -11.01 -18.06 9.33
CA GLN A 208 -10.42 -19.36 9.60
C GLN A 208 -10.13 -19.56 11.09
N ILE A 209 -9.53 -18.58 11.78
CA ILE A 209 -9.32 -18.64 13.24
C ILE A 209 -10.65 -18.87 13.97
N PHE A 210 -11.72 -18.20 13.55
CA PHE A 210 -13.05 -18.37 14.15
C PHE A 210 -13.60 -19.79 13.97
N THR A 211 -13.30 -20.47 12.85
CA THR A 211 -13.70 -21.88 12.65
C THR A 211 -13.09 -22.83 13.67
N HIS A 212 -11.93 -22.50 14.22
CA HIS A 212 -11.28 -23.26 15.27
C HIS A 212 -11.74 -22.83 16.67
N ALA A 213 -11.82 -21.52 16.92
CA ALA A 213 -12.15 -20.96 18.23
C ALA A 213 -13.62 -21.18 18.63
N TYR A 214 -14.54 -21.13 17.66
CA TYR A 214 -15.98 -21.26 17.88
C TYR A 214 -16.55 -22.57 17.30
N ASN A 215 -15.73 -23.62 17.19
CA ASN A 215 -16.12 -24.93 16.65
C ASN A 215 -17.14 -25.65 17.53
N ASN A 216 -18.40 -25.25 17.48
CA ASN A 216 -19.49 -25.84 18.25
C ASN A 216 -20.82 -25.60 17.55
N LYS A 217 -21.64 -26.66 17.42
CA LYS A 217 -22.96 -26.61 16.75
C LYS A 217 -23.97 -25.65 17.41
N GLN A 218 -23.75 -25.28 18.67
CA GLN A 218 -24.63 -24.38 19.42
C GLN A 218 -24.10 -22.95 19.49
N LEU A 219 -22.80 -22.74 19.25
CA LEU A 219 -22.22 -21.40 19.30
C LEU A 219 -22.42 -20.70 17.96
N THR A 220 -22.82 -19.43 18.04
CA THR A 220 -22.96 -18.58 16.87
C THR A 220 -22.30 -17.24 17.14
N VAL A 221 -21.78 -16.61 16.10
CA VAL A 221 -21.20 -15.28 16.19
C VAL A 221 -22.13 -14.28 15.51
N PRO A 222 -22.56 -13.21 16.19
CA PRO A 222 -23.47 -12.23 15.61
C PRO A 222 -22.88 -11.57 14.36
N ALA A 223 -23.69 -11.48 13.30
CA ALA A 223 -23.32 -10.80 12.06
C ALA A 223 -22.93 -9.33 12.27
N PRO A 224 -23.61 -8.52 13.12
CA PRO A 224 -23.18 -7.15 13.41
C PRO A 224 -21.76 -7.04 13.98
N TYR A 225 -21.37 -8.01 14.81
CA TYR A 225 -20.01 -8.07 15.36
C TYR A 225 -18.99 -8.38 14.25
N LEU A 226 -19.28 -9.34 13.38
CA LEU A 226 -18.40 -9.70 12.26
C LEU A 226 -18.29 -8.57 11.22
N LEU A 227 -19.38 -7.86 10.92
CA LEU A 227 -19.35 -6.70 10.03
C LEU A 227 -18.37 -5.64 10.54
N ARG A 228 -18.48 -5.28 11.83
CA ARG A 228 -17.56 -4.32 12.46
C ARG A 228 -16.12 -4.84 12.51
N LEU A 229 -15.95 -6.09 12.91
CA LEU A 229 -14.62 -6.71 13.06
C LEU A 229 -13.88 -6.79 11.72
N LEU A 230 -14.56 -7.27 10.69
CA LEU A 230 -14.00 -7.48 9.35
C LEU A 230 -14.00 -6.20 8.51
N LEU A 231 -14.49 -5.07 9.05
CA LEU A 231 -14.65 -3.82 8.30
C LEU A 231 -15.51 -3.99 7.05
N ILE A 232 -16.60 -4.74 7.12
CA ILE A 232 -17.52 -4.96 6.00
C ILE A 232 -18.75 -4.08 6.20
N ASP A 233 -19.08 -3.25 5.22
CA ASP A 233 -20.14 -2.24 5.37
C ASP A 233 -21.55 -2.78 5.17
N SER A 234 -21.71 -3.96 4.54
CA SER A 234 -23.04 -4.51 4.22
C SER A 234 -23.20 -5.98 4.63
N PRO A 235 -24.40 -6.38 5.10
CA PRO A 235 -24.74 -7.79 5.32
C PRO A 235 -24.55 -8.65 4.06
N ALA A 236 -24.76 -8.08 2.88
CA ALA A 236 -24.55 -8.76 1.60
C ALA A 236 -23.07 -9.16 1.41
N GLY A 237 -22.13 -8.25 1.74
CA GLY A 237 -20.70 -8.54 1.67
C GLY A 237 -20.27 -9.65 2.63
N LEU A 238 -20.84 -9.69 3.85
CA LEU A 238 -20.58 -10.80 4.78
C LEU A 238 -21.18 -12.12 4.27
N GLN A 239 -22.40 -12.10 3.73
CA GLN A 239 -23.03 -13.29 3.15
C GLN A 239 -22.20 -13.86 1.99
N GLU A 240 -21.62 -13.01 1.17
CA GLU A 240 -20.72 -13.42 0.09
C GLU A 240 -19.45 -14.10 0.61
N GLN A 241 -18.81 -13.54 1.64
CA GLN A 241 -17.64 -14.15 2.30
C GLN A 241 -18.00 -15.52 2.88
N CYS A 242 -19.13 -15.61 3.59
CA CYS A 242 -19.62 -16.87 4.14
C CYS A 242 -19.88 -17.91 3.03
N ARG A 243 -20.54 -17.51 1.93
CA ARG A 243 -20.80 -18.41 0.80
C ARG A 243 -19.51 -18.90 0.15
N HIS A 244 -18.53 -18.01 -0.02
CA HIS A 244 -17.26 -18.33 -0.67
C HIS A 244 -16.41 -19.31 0.16
N TYR A 245 -16.34 -19.09 1.47
CA TYR A 245 -15.56 -19.93 2.40
C TYR A 245 -16.35 -21.09 3.02
N ASN A 246 -17.60 -21.31 2.59
CA ASN A 246 -18.49 -22.36 3.07
C ASN A 246 -18.79 -22.29 4.58
N LEU A 247 -19.08 -21.08 5.07
CA LEU A 247 -19.55 -20.83 6.42
C LEU A 247 -21.08 -20.77 6.45
N ALA A 248 -21.70 -21.51 7.37
CA ALA A 248 -23.14 -21.53 7.53
C ALA A 248 -23.66 -20.27 8.23
N LEU A 249 -24.82 -19.79 7.79
CA LEU A 249 -25.58 -18.71 8.43
C LEU A 249 -26.80 -19.30 9.13
N THR A 250 -27.25 -18.68 10.22
CA THR A 250 -28.54 -19.02 10.84
C THR A 250 -29.69 -18.73 9.86
N PRO A 251 -30.87 -19.38 10.00
CA PRO A 251 -32.02 -19.16 9.10
C PRO A 251 -32.46 -17.70 9.01
N ASP A 252 -32.33 -16.95 10.11
CA ASP A 252 -32.64 -15.51 10.18
C ASP A 252 -31.48 -14.61 9.69
N ARG A 253 -30.35 -15.21 9.28
CA ARG A 253 -29.12 -14.57 8.81
C ARG A 253 -28.51 -13.57 9.80
N LYS A 254 -28.86 -13.65 11.09
CA LYS A 254 -28.35 -12.73 12.12
C LYS A 254 -27.02 -13.18 12.71
N SER A 255 -26.65 -14.44 12.54
CA SER A 255 -25.40 -15.00 13.06
C SER A 255 -24.75 -15.97 12.07
N VAL A 256 -23.44 -16.14 12.23
CA VAL A 256 -22.62 -17.11 11.50
C VAL A 256 -22.31 -18.27 12.42
N LEU A 257 -22.46 -19.50 11.91
CA LEU A 257 -22.02 -20.72 12.57
C LEU A 257 -20.62 -21.08 12.08
N PHE A 258 -19.74 -21.40 13.01
CA PHE A 258 -18.36 -21.75 12.75
C PHE A 258 -18.12 -23.22 13.05
N ASN A 259 -17.65 -23.95 12.06
CA ASN A 259 -17.27 -25.34 12.18
C ASN A 259 -15.97 -25.57 11.41
N LYS A 260 -15.02 -26.24 12.05
CA LYS A 260 -13.71 -26.53 11.50
C LYS A 260 -13.77 -27.38 10.22
N THR A 261 -14.75 -28.28 10.10
CA THR A 261 -14.87 -29.17 8.92
C THR A 261 -15.42 -28.47 7.69
N ASP A 262 -16.15 -27.37 7.90
CA ASP A 262 -16.95 -26.77 6.83
C ASP A 262 -16.15 -25.72 6.06
N PHE A 263 -15.08 -25.16 6.66
CA PHE A 263 -14.29 -24.13 6.03
C PHE A 263 -13.57 -24.62 4.77
N ARG A 264 -13.85 -23.98 3.64
CA ARG A 264 -13.25 -24.32 2.35
C ARG A 264 -11.80 -23.84 2.27
N GLN A 265 -10.87 -24.66 2.78
CA GLN A 265 -9.43 -24.36 2.78
C GLN A 265 -8.84 -24.14 1.37
N SER A 266 -9.35 -24.87 0.38
CA SER A 266 -8.92 -24.77 -1.03
C SER A 266 -9.43 -23.52 -1.75
N ALA A 267 -10.36 -22.75 -1.15
CA ALA A 267 -10.85 -21.53 -1.77
C ALA A 267 -9.71 -20.52 -1.92
N GLU A 268 -9.65 -19.83 -3.05
CA GLU A 268 -8.76 -18.69 -3.19
C GLU A 268 -9.23 -17.53 -2.30
N THR A 269 -8.30 -16.62 -1.99
CA THR A 269 -8.67 -15.39 -1.29
C THR A 269 -9.51 -14.52 -2.21
N LEU A 270 -10.60 -13.94 -1.69
CA LEU A 270 -11.46 -13.06 -2.48
C LEU A 270 -10.65 -11.88 -3.07
N SER A 271 -11.07 -11.42 -4.24
CA SER A 271 -10.45 -10.29 -4.91
C SER A 271 -10.56 -9.01 -4.08
N CYS A 272 -9.60 -8.10 -4.28
CA CYS A 272 -9.62 -6.78 -3.66
C CYS A 272 -10.89 -6.01 -4.00
N ARG A 273 -11.23 -5.04 -3.15
CA ARG A 273 -12.38 -4.14 -3.34
C ARG A 273 -11.96 -2.72 -2.98
N HIS A 274 -12.66 -1.74 -3.54
CA HIS A 274 -12.57 -0.37 -3.05
C HIS A 274 -13.36 -0.24 -1.76
N GLU A 275 -12.63 -0.22 -0.65
CA GLU A 275 -13.21 -0.07 0.68
C GLU A 275 -13.66 1.39 0.92
N PRO A 276 -14.91 1.65 1.37
CA PRO A 276 -15.43 3.01 1.58
C PRO A 276 -14.59 3.88 2.53
N PHE A 277 -13.99 3.29 3.57
CA PHE A 277 -13.11 4.03 4.47
C PHE A 277 -11.81 4.51 3.78
N VAL A 278 -11.35 3.82 2.74
CA VAL A 278 -10.22 4.27 1.92
C VAL A 278 -10.68 5.34 0.95
N GLU A 279 -11.79 5.11 0.24
CA GLU A 279 -12.33 6.07 -0.74
C GLU A 279 -12.64 7.42 -0.09
N SER A 280 -13.23 7.42 1.10
CA SER A 280 -13.49 8.65 1.87
C SER A 280 -12.22 9.44 2.22
N LYS A 281 -11.08 8.77 2.41
CA LYS A 281 -9.79 9.43 2.65
C LYS A 281 -9.19 9.96 1.35
N LEU A 282 -9.26 9.18 0.28
CA LEU A 282 -8.77 9.57 -1.04
C LEU A 282 -9.56 10.76 -1.61
N ALA A 283 -10.87 10.85 -1.33
CA ALA A 283 -11.71 11.98 -1.73
C ALA A 283 -11.38 13.30 -1.02
N ARG A 284 -10.66 13.25 0.11
CA ARG A 284 -10.29 14.43 0.92
C ARG A 284 -8.93 15.01 0.55
N ILE A 285 -8.19 14.36 -0.33
CA ILE A 285 -6.87 14.80 -0.76
C ILE A 285 -6.91 15.35 -2.18
N TYR A 286 -6.03 16.30 -2.46
CA TYR A 286 -5.71 16.64 -3.84
C TYR A 286 -4.57 15.75 -4.31
N LEU A 287 -4.91 14.77 -5.16
CA LEU A 287 -4.03 13.67 -5.53
C LEU A 287 -2.63 14.11 -6.00
N PRO A 288 -2.47 15.11 -6.90
CA PRO A 288 -1.14 15.54 -7.33
C PRO A 288 -0.20 15.97 -6.21
N GLU A 289 -0.69 16.70 -5.22
CA GLU A 289 0.15 17.19 -4.11
C GLU A 289 0.60 16.04 -3.22
N VAL A 290 -0.23 15.00 -3.08
CA VAL A 290 0.14 13.79 -2.34
C VAL A 290 1.13 12.93 -3.15
N LEU A 291 0.89 12.75 -4.46
CA LEU A 291 1.80 11.97 -5.31
C LEU A 291 3.18 12.61 -5.42
N LEU A 292 3.25 13.95 -5.46
CA LEU A 292 4.50 14.70 -5.48
C LEU A 292 5.07 14.96 -4.07
N LEU A 293 4.45 14.40 -3.02
CA LEU A 293 4.87 14.54 -1.63
C LEU A 293 5.09 16.03 -1.25
N LYS A 294 4.18 16.88 -1.72
CA LYS A 294 4.07 18.29 -1.37
C LYS A 294 3.17 18.50 -0.17
N LYS A 295 2.19 17.62 0.03
CA LYS A 295 1.32 17.60 1.21
C LYS A 295 1.03 16.15 1.59
N ILE A 296 1.37 15.78 2.82
CA ILE A 296 1.27 14.44 3.38
C ILE A 296 0.45 14.51 4.67
#